data_AF-A0A0J9YEP8-F1
#
_entry.id   AF-A0A0J9YEP8-F1
#
_cell.length_a   1.000
_cell.length_b   1.000
_cell.length_c   1.000
_cell.angle_alpha   90.00
_cell.angle_beta   90.00
_cell.angle_gamma   90.00
#
_symmetry.space_group_name_H-M   'P 1'
#
loop_
_entity.id
_entity.type
_entity.pdbx_description
1 polymer ?
#
loop_
_entity_poly.entity_id
_entity_poly.type
_entity_poly.pdbx_seq_one_letter_code
_entity_poly.pdbx_strand_id
1 'polypeptide(L)'
;SVYLDYDGMVTHGRIPSYRFVIPSTVYNPFLPENKGFCSRETPRYFSNDIQPEGCLPAGMFDIGRTKIGSPHIYLSGVHFYQSPPQIYQNFTGFRHPDNSDATYIDIEPYTGVVVSAFGASQINIGMISGNS
;
A
#
# COMPACT_ATOMS: atom_id res chain seq x y z
N SER A 1 -0.53 2.03 12.19
CA SER A 1 -0.57 3.43 11.70
C SER A 1 0.33 3.52 10.48
N VAL A 2 0.21 4.60 9.69
CA VAL A 2 1.11 4.91 8.58
C VAL A 2 1.69 6.31 8.79
N TYR A 3 2.78 6.63 8.11
CA TYR A 3 3.38 7.96 8.08
C TYR A 3 3.53 8.44 6.64
N LEU A 4 3.77 9.74 6.48
CA LEU A 4 3.95 10.39 5.18
C LEU A 4 5.32 11.07 5.17
N ASP A 5 6.02 10.96 4.05
CA ASP A 5 7.29 11.64 3.80
C ASP A 5 7.09 12.80 2.83
N TYR A 6 7.92 13.84 2.96
CA TYR A 6 7.96 14.94 2.00
C TYR A 6 8.45 14.45 0.64
N ASP A 7 7.68 14.73 -0.40
CA ASP A 7 7.95 14.36 -1.79
C ASP A 7 8.47 15.56 -2.60
N GLY A 8 7.89 16.75 -2.40
CA GLY A 8 8.27 17.94 -3.16
C GLY A 8 7.38 19.15 -2.94
N MET A 9 7.73 20.25 -3.62
CA MET A 9 6.90 21.46 -3.66
C MET A 9 5.90 21.40 -4.82
N VAL A 10 4.67 21.79 -4.56
CA VAL A 10 3.61 21.99 -5.54
C VAL A 10 2.97 23.36 -5.34
N THR A 11 2.31 23.91 -6.35
CA THR A 11 1.60 25.19 -6.23
C THR A 11 0.17 25.04 -6.72
N HIS A 12 -0.79 25.33 -5.84
CA HIS A 12 -2.22 25.34 -6.16
C HIS A 12 -2.68 26.79 -6.34
N GLY A 13 -2.78 27.24 -7.60
CA GLY A 13 -3.04 28.64 -7.92
C GLY A 13 -1.90 29.55 -7.47
N ARG A 14 -2.07 30.25 -6.33
CA ARG A 14 -1.03 31.11 -5.72
C ARG A 14 -0.54 30.60 -4.36
N ILE A 15 -0.98 29.41 -3.97
CA ILE A 15 -0.66 28.83 -2.66
C ILE A 15 0.47 27.81 -2.87
N PRO A 16 1.72 28.11 -2.43
CA PRO A 16 2.77 27.10 -2.40
C PRO A 16 2.44 26.05 -1.33
N SER A 17 2.73 24.79 -1.61
CA SER A 17 2.42 23.68 -0.70
C SER A 17 3.50 22.61 -0.75
N TYR A 18 3.69 21.93 0.37
CA TYR A 18 4.53 20.74 0.46
C TYR A 18 3.66 19.51 0.25
N ARG A 19 4.04 18.69 -0.73
CA ARG A 19 3.43 17.39 -0.99
C ARG A 19 4.05 16.35 -0.07
N PHE A 20 3.20 15.64 0.63
CA PHE A 20 3.55 14.49 1.44
C PHE A 20 2.89 13.23 0.87
N VAL A 21 3.64 12.14 0.75
CA VAL A 21 3.18 10.85 0.18
C VAL A 21 3.45 9.71 1.15
N ILE A 22 2.73 8.59 1.00
CA ILE A 22 3.08 7.38 1.75
C ILE A 22 4.31 6.75 1.07
N PRO A 23 5.46 6.66 1.75
CA PRO A 23 6.65 6.05 1.16
C PRO A 23 6.47 4.53 1.05
N SER A 24 7.10 3.92 0.04
CA SER A 24 7.02 2.47 -0.18
C SER A 24 7.57 1.64 0.99
N THR A 25 8.42 2.23 1.82
CA THR A 25 8.94 1.63 3.06
C THR A 25 7.83 1.28 4.05
N VAL A 26 6.72 2.03 4.10
CA VAL A 26 5.56 1.71 4.95
C VAL A 26 5.03 0.31 4.62
N TYR A 27 5.04 -0.08 3.34
CA TYR A 27 4.51 -1.36 2.88
C TYR A 27 5.60 -2.42 2.63
N ASN A 28 6.82 -2.22 3.12
CA ASN A 28 7.95 -3.10 2.82
C ASN A 28 8.14 -4.17 3.91
N PRO A 29 7.77 -5.45 3.68
CA PRO A 29 7.85 -6.52 4.68
C PRO A 29 9.29 -6.96 4.99
N PHE A 30 10.27 -6.53 4.19
CA PHE A 30 11.69 -6.85 4.40
C PHE A 30 12.35 -5.96 5.45
N LEU A 31 11.70 -4.86 5.84
CA LEU A 31 12.20 -3.94 6.86
C LEU A 31 11.92 -4.48 8.29
N PRO A 32 12.90 -4.43 9.21
CA PRO A 32 12.74 -4.94 10.57
C PRO A 32 11.52 -4.37 11.32
N GLU A 33 11.24 -3.09 11.15
CA GLU A 33 10.13 -2.36 11.77
C GLU A 33 8.75 -2.86 11.33
N ASN A 34 8.64 -3.45 10.13
CA ASN A 34 7.37 -3.93 9.58
C ASN A 34 7.10 -5.41 9.87
N LYS A 35 8.05 -6.14 10.48
CA LYS A 35 7.90 -7.58 10.79
C LYS A 35 6.71 -7.87 11.71
N GLY A 36 6.31 -6.91 12.54
CA GLY A 36 5.13 -7.04 13.40
C GLY A 36 3.80 -7.16 12.65
N PHE A 37 3.76 -6.81 11.36
CA PHE A 37 2.57 -6.96 10.50
C PHE A 37 2.52 -8.32 9.79
N CYS A 38 3.59 -9.11 9.87
CA CYS A 38 3.66 -10.47 9.33
C CYS A 38 3.17 -11.51 10.34
N SER A 39 2.73 -12.68 9.86
CA SER A 39 2.51 -13.88 10.69
C SER A 39 2.60 -15.14 9.86
N ARG A 40 3.03 -16.20 10.53
CA ARG A 40 3.19 -17.56 9.97
C ARG A 40 1.90 -18.14 9.38
N GLU A 41 0.74 -17.60 9.76
CA GLU A 41 -0.57 -18.01 9.24
C GLU A 41 -0.90 -17.37 7.88
N THR A 42 -0.11 -16.38 7.44
CA THR A 42 -0.31 -15.72 6.15
C THR A 42 -0.17 -16.74 5.02
N PRO A 43 -1.22 -16.98 4.21
CA PRO A 43 -1.14 -17.97 3.14
C PRO A 43 -0.12 -17.60 2.07
N ARG A 44 0.38 -18.63 1.37
CA ARG A 44 1.30 -18.47 0.25
C ARG A 44 0.54 -18.26 -1.05
N TYR A 45 0.76 -17.12 -1.70
CA TYR A 45 0.17 -16.77 -2.99
C TYR A 45 1.21 -16.66 -4.10
N PHE A 46 2.42 -16.19 -3.78
CA PHE A 46 3.50 -15.99 -4.75
C PHE A 46 4.77 -16.76 -4.38
N SER A 47 5.73 -16.78 -5.29
CA SER A 47 7.05 -17.38 -5.07
C SER A 47 7.87 -16.63 -4.01
N ASN A 48 8.92 -17.28 -3.49
CA ASN A 48 9.72 -16.78 -2.35
C ASN A 48 10.43 -15.45 -2.62
N ASP A 49 10.73 -15.15 -3.88
CA ASP A 49 11.33 -13.89 -4.33
C ASP A 49 10.36 -12.71 -4.26
N ILE A 50 9.06 -12.97 -4.29
CA ILE A 50 7.99 -11.95 -4.26
C ILE A 50 7.34 -11.85 -2.89
N GLN A 51 7.10 -12.99 -2.26
CA GLN A 51 6.42 -13.09 -0.98
C GLN A 51 7.36 -13.66 0.09
N PRO A 52 7.82 -12.84 1.06
CA PRO A 52 8.58 -13.36 2.19
C PRO A 52 7.74 -14.35 3.00
N GLU A 53 8.40 -15.31 3.64
CA GLU A 53 7.72 -16.31 4.47
C GLU A 53 6.96 -15.64 5.62
N GLY A 54 5.68 -16.00 5.78
CA GLY A 54 4.80 -15.42 6.80
C GLY A 54 4.41 -13.96 6.56
N CYS A 55 4.71 -13.38 5.41
CA CYS A 55 4.33 -12.01 5.07
C CYS A 55 3.52 -11.98 3.77
N LEU A 56 2.79 -10.88 3.55
CA LEU A 56 2.32 -10.52 2.21
C LEU A 56 3.49 -9.93 1.39
N PRO A 57 3.39 -9.89 0.05
CA PRO A 57 4.32 -9.13 -0.77
C PRO A 57 4.38 -7.64 -0.41
N ALA A 58 5.45 -6.96 -0.83
CA ALA A 58 5.56 -5.51 -0.67
C ALA A 58 4.39 -4.75 -1.34
N GLY A 59 3.97 -3.64 -0.72
CA GLY A 59 2.82 -2.84 -1.17
C GLY A 59 1.46 -3.36 -0.66
N MET A 60 1.44 -4.41 0.16
CA MET A 60 0.20 -5.01 0.69
C MET A 60 0.19 -5.10 2.22
N PHE A 61 -0.99 -5.02 2.82
CA PHE A 61 -1.22 -5.19 4.27
C PHE A 61 -2.38 -6.13 4.57
N ASP A 62 -2.24 -6.90 5.66
CA ASP A 62 -3.32 -7.70 6.20
C ASP A 62 -4.21 -6.86 7.13
N ILE A 63 -5.48 -6.69 6.74
CA ILE A 63 -6.49 -6.00 7.55
C ILE A 63 -7.58 -6.95 8.05
N GLY A 64 -7.55 -8.21 7.59
CA GLY A 64 -8.54 -9.22 7.88
C GLY A 64 -8.25 -10.00 9.16
N ARG A 65 -6.97 -10.18 9.54
CA ARG A 65 -6.58 -10.90 10.77
C ARG A 65 -7.21 -10.35 12.06
N THR A 66 -7.46 -9.04 12.11
CA THR A 66 -8.09 -8.40 13.28
C THR A 66 -9.62 -8.52 13.30
N LYS A 67 -10.21 -9.14 12.28
CA LYS A 67 -11.66 -9.31 12.13
C LYS A 67 -12.07 -10.72 12.55
N ILE A 68 -13.34 -10.86 12.94
CA ILE A 68 -13.91 -12.15 13.34
C ILE A 68 -13.75 -13.16 12.20
N GLY A 69 -13.23 -14.34 12.53
CA GLY A 69 -12.95 -15.41 11.56
C GLY A 69 -11.67 -15.23 10.76
N SER A 70 -10.88 -14.18 11.02
CA SER A 70 -9.60 -13.90 10.35
C SER A 70 -9.64 -14.03 8.83
N PRO A 71 -10.62 -13.39 8.13
CA PRO A 71 -10.75 -13.53 6.69
C PRO A 71 -9.51 -13.02 5.97
N HIS A 72 -9.20 -13.59 4.81
CA HIS A 72 -8.07 -13.16 3.97
C HIS A 72 -8.42 -11.87 3.21
N ILE A 73 -8.46 -10.75 3.92
CA ILE A 73 -8.75 -9.42 3.34
C ILE A 73 -7.50 -8.56 3.46
N TYR A 74 -7.06 -8.03 2.33
CA TYR A 74 -5.80 -7.30 2.21
C TYR A 74 -6.01 -5.90 1.65
N LEU A 75 -5.23 -4.94 2.12
CA LEU A 75 -5.18 -3.58 1.62
C LEU A 75 -3.95 -3.38 0.74
N SER A 76 -4.06 -2.61 -0.34
CA SER A 76 -2.92 -2.15 -1.15
C SER A 76 -3.13 -0.72 -1.65
N GLY A 77 -2.12 -0.16 -2.32
CA GLY A 77 -2.32 0.99 -3.22
C GLY A 77 -3.26 0.63 -4.37
N VAL A 78 -3.87 1.66 -4.99
CA VAL A 78 -4.74 1.49 -6.18
C VAL A 78 -3.92 0.84 -7.29
N HIS A 79 -4.52 -0.10 -8.03
CA HIS A 79 -3.84 -0.89 -9.06
C HIS A 79 -2.60 -1.66 -8.56
N PHE A 80 -2.43 -1.82 -7.25
CA PHE A 80 -1.20 -2.29 -6.60
C PHE A 80 -0.01 -1.33 -6.77
N TYR A 81 -0.25 -0.03 -6.70
CA TYR A 81 0.81 0.99 -6.59
C TYR A 81 1.79 0.64 -5.45
N GLN A 82 3.09 0.81 -5.72
CA GLN A 82 4.22 0.42 -4.86
C GLN A 82 4.38 -1.10 -4.60
N SER A 83 3.70 -1.97 -5.36
CA SER A 83 3.93 -3.42 -5.33
C SER A 83 4.83 -3.93 -6.46
N PRO A 84 5.46 -5.11 -6.30
CA PRO A 84 6.16 -5.81 -7.37
C PRO A 84 5.28 -6.05 -8.61
N PRO A 85 5.83 -5.97 -9.84
CA PRO A 85 5.09 -6.18 -11.08
C PRO A 85 4.30 -7.49 -11.17
N GLN A 86 4.86 -8.55 -10.61
CA GLN A 86 4.28 -9.89 -10.57
C GLN A 86 2.90 -9.92 -9.90
N ILE A 87 2.56 -8.93 -9.08
CA ILE A 87 1.24 -8.84 -8.45
C ILE A 87 0.21 -8.34 -9.45
N TYR A 88 0.39 -7.13 -10.01
CA TYR A 88 -0.63 -6.55 -10.89
C TYR A 88 -0.65 -7.17 -12.29
N GLN A 89 0.46 -7.74 -12.77
CA GLN A 89 0.51 -8.42 -14.07
C GLN A 89 -0.35 -9.69 -14.13
N ASN A 90 -0.69 -10.28 -12.98
CA ASN A 90 -1.61 -11.43 -12.92
C ASN A 90 -3.09 -11.04 -13.09
N PHE A 91 -3.40 -9.75 -13.15
CA PHE A 91 -4.77 -9.25 -13.31
C PHE A 91 -4.95 -8.63 -14.69
N THR A 92 -6.08 -8.94 -15.33
CA THR A 92 -6.47 -8.29 -16.58
C THR A 92 -7.24 -7.00 -16.28
N GLY A 93 -7.03 -5.97 -17.10
CA GLY A 93 -7.75 -4.70 -17.00
C GLY A 93 -7.09 -3.63 -16.11
N PHE A 94 -6.01 -3.95 -15.40
CA PHE A 94 -5.22 -2.92 -14.71
C PHE A 94 -4.24 -2.23 -15.66
N ARG A 95 -4.17 -0.90 -15.54
CA ARG A 95 -3.06 -0.12 -16.09
C ARG A 95 -1.83 -0.37 -15.22
N HIS A 96 -0.64 -0.22 -15.81
CA HIS A 96 0.60 -0.12 -15.02
C HIS A 96 0.45 0.99 -13.97
N PRO A 97 0.70 0.69 -12.68
CA PRO A 97 0.61 1.70 -11.63
C PRO A 97 1.64 2.80 -11.82
N ASP A 98 1.23 4.04 -11.62
CA ASP A 98 2.11 5.20 -11.74
C ASP A 98 1.82 6.22 -10.63
N ASN A 99 2.49 7.37 -10.67
CA ASN A 99 2.36 8.39 -9.62
C ASN A 99 0.94 8.99 -9.50
N SER A 100 0.04 8.77 -10.46
CA SER A 100 -1.37 9.17 -10.32
C SER A 100 -2.17 8.27 -9.37
N ASP A 101 -1.65 7.09 -9.02
CA ASP A 101 -2.23 6.19 -8.02
C ASP A 101 -1.73 6.48 -6.59
N ALA A 102 -0.78 7.41 -6.43
CA ALA A 102 -0.19 7.74 -5.14
C ALA A 102 -1.17 8.49 -4.23
N THR A 103 -1.30 8.03 -2.98
CA THR A 103 -1.96 8.83 -1.93
C THR A 103 -1.06 9.97 -1.52
N TYR A 104 -1.60 11.19 -1.51
CA TYR A 104 -0.87 12.40 -1.13
C TYR A 104 -1.72 13.39 -0.31
N ILE A 105 -1.02 14.24 0.44
CA ILE A 105 -1.57 15.42 1.10
C ILE A 105 -0.65 16.60 0.78
N ASP A 106 -1.22 17.66 0.23
CA ASP A 106 -0.52 18.93 -0.03
C ASP A 106 -0.87 19.92 1.06
N ILE A 107 0.15 20.37 1.81
CA ILE A 107 -0.01 21.20 3.00
C ILE A 107 0.62 22.56 2.77
N GLU A 108 -0.10 23.64 3.09
CA GLU A 108 0.45 24.99 3.11
C GLU A 108 1.44 25.12 4.28
N PRO A 109 2.72 25.49 4.02
CA PRO A 109 3.78 25.31 5.00
C PRO A 109 3.71 26.23 6.23
N TYR A 110 3.07 27.40 6.14
CA TYR A 110 3.03 28.35 7.26
C TYR A 110 1.89 28.09 8.24
N THR A 111 0.72 27.71 7.72
CA THR A 111 -0.52 27.50 8.51
C THR A 111 -0.80 26.03 8.80
N GLY A 112 -0.20 25.11 8.05
CA GLY A 112 -0.48 23.68 8.16
C GLY A 112 -1.83 23.26 7.57
N VAL A 113 -2.51 24.16 6.85
CA VAL A 113 -3.80 23.85 6.20
C VAL A 113 -3.59 22.89 5.03
N VAL A 114 -4.44 21.87 4.95
CA VAL A 114 -4.51 20.98 3.78
C VAL A 114 -5.11 21.75 2.61
N VAL A 115 -4.32 21.93 1.55
CA VAL A 115 -4.72 22.65 0.32
C VAL A 115 -5.35 21.70 -0.69
N SER A 116 -4.77 20.50 -0.83
CA SER A 116 -5.29 19.43 -1.67
C SER A 116 -4.94 18.09 -1.03
N ALA A 117 -5.77 17.09 -1.22
CA ALA A 117 -5.47 15.72 -0.80
C ALA A 117 -6.14 14.73 -1.74
N PHE A 118 -5.45 13.62 -1.97
CA PHE A 118 -6.01 12.45 -2.61
C PHE A 118 -5.63 11.23 -1.80
N GLY A 119 -6.64 10.52 -1.32
CA GLY A 119 -6.46 9.27 -0.58
C GLY A 119 -7.24 8.17 -1.27
N ALA A 120 -6.54 7.15 -1.73
CA ALA A 120 -7.15 5.99 -2.36
C ALA A 120 -6.40 4.71 -1.98
N SER A 121 -7.17 3.66 -1.73
CA SER A 121 -6.66 2.33 -1.39
C SER A 121 -7.54 1.27 -2.03
N GLN A 122 -6.99 0.08 -2.19
CA GLN A 122 -7.65 -1.06 -2.81
C GLN A 122 -7.84 -2.19 -1.80
N ILE A 123 -9.02 -2.77 -1.80
CA ILE A 123 -9.34 -3.98 -1.02
C ILE A 123 -9.18 -5.18 -1.94
N ASN A 124 -8.45 -6.19 -1.45
CA ASN A 124 -8.18 -7.44 -2.15
C ASN A 124 -8.64 -8.62 -1.30
N ILE A 125 -9.10 -9.69 -1.94
CA ILE A 125 -9.54 -10.91 -1.28
C ILE A 125 -8.56 -12.03 -1.63
N GLY A 126 -7.94 -12.61 -0.62
CA GLY A 126 -7.05 -13.77 -0.73
C GLY A 126 -7.84 -15.06 -0.88
N MET A 127 -7.66 -15.72 -2.01
CA MET A 127 -8.30 -17.00 -2.30
C MET A 127 -7.25 -18.12 -2.24
N ILE A 128 -7.51 -19.13 -1.43
CA ILE A 128 -6.74 -20.37 -1.40
C ILE A 128 -7.61 -21.49 -1.98
N SER A 129 -7.01 -22.42 -2.72
CA SER A 129 -7.72 -23.61 -3.17
C SER A 129 -8.20 -24.39 -1.95
N GLY A 130 -9.50 -24.72 -1.91
CA GLY A 130 -10.00 -25.66 -0.92
C GLY A 130 -9.42 -27.06 -1.17
N ASN A 131 -9.07 -27.77 -0.12
CA ASN A 131 -8.88 -29.22 -0.21
C ASN A 131 -10.27 -29.82 -0.44
N SER A 132 -10.55 -30.22 -1.68
CA SER A 132 -11.66 -31.12 -2.00
C SER A 132 -11.28 -32.54 -1.64
#